data_AF-A0A7Y9WG71-F1
#
_entry.id   AF-A0A7Y9WG71-F1
#
_cell.length_a   1.000
_cell.length_b   1.000
_cell.length_c   1.000
_cell.angle_alpha   90.00
_cell.angle_beta   90.00
_cell.angle_gamma   90.00
#
_symmetry.space_group_name_H-M   'P 1'
#
loop_
_entity.id
_entity.type
_entity.pdbx_description
1 polymer ?
#
loop_
_entity_poly.entity_id
_entity_poly.type
_entity_poly.pdbx_seq_one_letter_code
_entity_poly.pdbx_strand_id
1 'polypeptide(L)'
;MASFHNDALQTLYSSVTERASTQPHIPLHSPGSAAQKTVDGKTYIYWRVYLASGKHKETSLGPRGRTRYRHCARDETAREHGDARACHRRPDSA
;
A
#
# COMPACT_ATOMS: atom_id res chain seq x y z
N MET A 1 37.36 0.66 -12.85
CA MET A 1 36.46 0.98 -13.98
C MET A 1 35.15 0.25 -13.73
N ALA A 2 34.02 0.97 -13.68
CA ALA A 2 32.72 0.32 -13.53
C ALA A 2 32.44 -0.49 -14.80
N SER A 3 32.35 -1.80 -14.65
CA SER A 3 31.99 -2.71 -15.74
C SER A 3 30.52 -2.49 -16.09
N PHE A 4 30.24 -2.05 -17.31
CA PHE A 4 28.88 -1.82 -17.79
C PHE A 4 28.31 -3.12 -18.34
N HIS A 5 27.48 -3.80 -17.54
CA HIS A 5 26.90 -5.09 -17.89
C HIS A 5 25.57 -4.90 -18.63
N ASN A 6 25.64 -4.77 -19.95
CA ASN A 6 24.47 -4.54 -20.82
C ASN A 6 23.43 -5.68 -20.70
N ASP A 7 23.90 -6.94 -20.68
CA ASP A 7 23.02 -8.12 -20.60
C ASP A 7 22.20 -8.17 -19.30
N ALA A 8 22.79 -7.71 -18.19
CA ALA A 8 22.09 -7.61 -16.90
C ALA A 8 20.99 -6.55 -16.96
N LEU A 9 21.26 -5.40 -17.60
CA LEU A 9 20.27 -4.35 -17.79
C LEU A 9 19.14 -4.80 -18.73
N GLN A 10 19.45 -5.47 -19.83
CA GLN A 10 18.44 -6.01 -20.73
C GLN A 10 17.55 -7.04 -20.06
N THR A 11 18.14 -7.93 -19.25
CA THR A 11 17.39 -8.93 -18.47
C THR A 11 16.44 -8.26 -17.47
N LEU A 12 16.93 -7.25 -16.74
CA LEU A 12 16.10 -6.48 -15.81
C LEU A 12 14.96 -5.76 -16.54
N TYR A 13 15.25 -5.14 -17.68
CA TYR A 13 14.26 -4.44 -18.49
C TYR A 13 13.16 -5.39 -18.99
N SER A 14 13.53 -6.54 -19.56
CA SER A 14 12.58 -7.57 -20.01
C SER A 14 11.67 -8.04 -18.87
N SER A 15 12.23 -8.25 -17.67
CA SER A 15 11.44 -8.64 -16.49
C SER A 15 10.44 -7.58 -16.03
N VAL A 16 10.76 -6.29 -16.22
CA VAL A 16 9.87 -5.18 -15.87
C VAL A 16 8.75 -5.08 -16.89
N THR A 17 9.09 -5.17 -18.18
CA THR A 17 8.11 -5.14 -19.28
C THR A 17 7.13 -6.31 -19.19
N GLU A 18 7.60 -7.53 -18.92
CA GLU A 18 6.74 -8.70 -18.76
C GLU A 18 5.77 -8.54 -17.58
N ARG A 19 6.26 -8.10 -16.41
CA ARG A 19 5.41 -7.81 -15.24
C ARG A 19 4.42 -6.68 -15.48
N ALA A 20 4.81 -5.64 -16.20
CA ALA A 20 3.91 -4.54 -16.57
C ALA A 20 2.82 -5.01 -17.55
N SER A 21 3.20 -5.82 -18.54
CA SER A 21 2.26 -6.35 -19.55
C SER A 21 1.22 -7.32 -18.99
N THR A 22 1.56 -7.99 -17.89
CA THR A 22 0.70 -8.96 -17.21
C THR A 22 -0.13 -8.34 -16.09
N GLN A 23 0.01 -7.04 -15.81
CA GLN A 23 -0.82 -6.35 -14.82
C GLN A 23 -2.24 -6.10 -15.38
N PRO A 24 -3.28 -6.77 -14.84
CA PRO A 24 -4.65 -6.60 -15.33
C PRO A 24 -5.25 -5.24 -14.93
N HIS A 25 -4.67 -4.58 -13.93
CA HIS A 25 -5.12 -3.30 -13.41
C HIS A 25 -3.91 -2.47 -12.97
N ILE A 26 -3.83 -1.23 -13.46
CA ILE A 26 -2.85 -0.24 -12.99
C ILE A 26 -3.56 0.67 -11.99
N PRO A 27 -3.23 0.60 -10.69
CA PRO A 27 -3.81 1.51 -9.71
C PRO A 27 -3.38 2.94 -10.02
N LEU A 28 -4.33 3.78 -10.46
CA LEU A 28 -4.11 5.21 -10.66
C LEU A 28 -4.29 5.99 -9.36
N HIS A 29 -3.70 5.51 -8.28
CA HIS A 29 -3.71 6.19 -7.00
C HIS A 29 -2.32 6.20 -6.38
N SER A 30 -2.04 7.19 -5.53
CA SER A 30 -0.77 7.25 -4.81
C SER A 30 -0.59 6.01 -3.94
N PRO A 31 0.65 5.53 -3.72
CA PRO A 31 0.92 4.61 -2.63
C PRO A 31 0.33 5.18 -1.33
N GLY A 32 -0.47 4.39 -0.62
CA GLY A 32 -1.11 4.86 0.60
C GLY A 32 -0.08 5.36 1.63
N SER A 33 -0.47 6.38 2.40
CA SER A 33 0.39 7.04 3.38
C SER A 33 -0.33 7.21 4.71
N ALA A 34 0.41 7.05 5.81
CA ALA A 34 -0.15 7.27 7.14
C ALA A 34 -0.26 8.79 7.42
N ALA A 35 -1.49 9.27 7.64
CA ALA A 35 -1.80 10.63 8.07
C ALA A 35 -2.27 10.63 9.52
N GLN A 36 -1.95 11.69 10.28
CA GLN A 36 -2.43 11.86 11.65
C GLN A 36 -3.47 12.97 11.71
N LYS A 37 -4.52 12.75 12.48
CA LYS A 37 -5.55 13.75 12.73
C LYS A 37 -5.90 13.77 14.21
N THR A 38 -5.90 14.96 14.80
CA THR A 38 -6.36 15.14 16.19
C THR A 38 -7.83 15.56 16.16
N VAL A 39 -8.67 14.81 16.86
CA VAL A 39 -10.10 15.07 17.03
C VAL A 39 -10.38 14.99 18.52
N ASP A 40 -10.96 16.04 19.10
CA ASP A 40 -11.30 16.12 20.53
C ASP A 40 -10.13 15.78 21.47
N GLY A 41 -8.94 16.28 21.15
CA GLY A 41 -7.70 16.05 21.92
C GLY A 41 -7.11 14.63 21.77
N LYS A 42 -7.76 13.74 21.01
CA LYS A 42 -7.27 12.39 20.71
C LYS A 42 -6.69 12.34 19.30
N THR A 43 -5.45 11.89 19.19
CA THR A 43 -4.82 11.70 17.87
C THR A 43 -5.16 10.33 17.31
N TYR A 44 -5.59 10.31 16.06
CA TYR A 44 -5.90 9.11 15.29
C TYR A 44 -4.97 9.03 14.08
N ILE A 45 -4.68 7.80 13.67
CA ILE A 45 -3.91 7.49 12.47
C ILE A 45 -4.90 7.05 11.40
N TYR A 46 -4.76 7.62 10.20
CA TYR A 46 -5.52 7.30 9.01
C TYR A 46 -4.58 6.83 7.91
N TRP A 47 -5.06 5.90 7.10
CA TRP A 47 -4.43 5.52 5.84
C TRP A 47 -5.04 6.37 4.74
N ARG A 48 -4.22 7.20 4.10
CA ARG A 48 -4.65 8.14 3.06
C ARG A 48 -4.14 7.69 1.71
N VAL A 49 -5.04 7.65 0.74
CA VAL A 49 -4.76 7.35 -0.67
C VAL A 49 -5.27 8.52 -1.53
N TYR A 50 -4.46 9.02 -2.45
CA TYR A 50 -4.87 10.02 -3.44
C TYR A 50 -5.28 9.33 -4.73
N LEU A 51 -6.51 9.56 -5.18
CA LEU A 51 -7.07 9.01 -6.40
C LEU A 51 -6.66 9.87 -7.60
N ALA A 52 -6.64 9.29 -8.81
CA ALA A 52 -6.44 10.01 -10.08
C ALA A 52 -7.37 11.22 -10.26
N SER A 53 -8.57 11.16 -9.65
CA SER A 53 -9.53 12.26 -9.65
C SER A 53 -9.09 13.50 -8.84
N GLY A 54 -7.91 13.47 -8.21
CA GLY A 54 -7.43 14.52 -7.30
C GLY A 54 -8.07 14.49 -5.91
N LYS A 55 -9.04 13.60 -5.67
CA LYS A 55 -9.65 13.36 -4.36
C LYS A 55 -8.77 12.43 -3.52
N HIS A 56 -8.96 12.47 -2.20
CA HIS A 56 -8.33 11.51 -1.30
C HIS A 56 -9.38 10.66 -0.58
N LYS A 57 -9.01 9.43 -0.24
CA LYS A 57 -9.77 8.53 0.62
C LYS A 57 -8.97 8.32 1.90
N GLU A 58 -9.66 8.36 3.05
CA GLU A 58 -9.06 8.08 4.36
C GLU A 58 -9.74 6.88 5.01
N THR A 59 -8.94 5.88 5.39
CA THR A 59 -9.37 4.74 6.19
C THR A 59 -8.81 4.90 7.60
N SER A 60 -9.65 4.86 8.64
CA SER A 60 -9.19 4.96 10.03
C SER A 60 -8.40 3.71 10.43
N LEU A 61 -7.16 3.89 10.87
CA LEU A 61 -6.31 2.84 11.46
C LEU A 61 -6.42 2.79 12.99
N GLY A 62 -7.15 3.74 13.59
CA GLY A 62 -7.38 3.83 15.03
C GLY A 62 -6.51 4.87 15.76
N PRO A 63 -6.57 4.92 17.09
CA PRO A 63 -5.88 5.93 17.89
C PRO A 63 -4.36 5.76 17.89
N ARG A 64 -3.63 6.88 17.93
CA ARG A 64 -2.18 6.96 18.05
C ARG A 64 -1.77 6.36 19.39
N GLY A 65 -1.16 5.17 19.34
CA GLY A 65 -0.79 4.38 20.52
C GLY A 65 -1.16 2.91 20.44
N ARG A 66 -2.09 2.52 19.53
CA ARG A 66 -2.33 1.09 19.24
C ARG A 66 -1.19 0.54 18.37
N THR A 67 -0.42 -0.42 18.87
CA THR A 67 0.71 -1.05 18.15
C THR A 67 0.31 -1.73 16.82
N ARG A 68 -0.99 -1.95 16.59
CA ARG A 68 -1.52 -2.63 15.40
C ARG A 68 -1.66 -1.74 14.15
N TYR A 69 -1.44 -0.43 14.22
CA TYR A 69 -1.63 0.45 13.03
C TYR A 69 -0.74 0.04 11.83
N ARG A 70 0.46 -0.50 12.07
CA ARG A 70 1.34 -1.02 11.01
C ARG A 70 0.77 -2.25 10.31
N HIS A 71 0.09 -3.13 11.05
CA HIS A 71 -0.59 -4.28 10.47
C HIS A 71 -1.77 -3.84 9.61
N CYS A 72 -2.57 -2.91 10.11
CA CYS A 72 -3.71 -2.37 9.37
C CYS A 72 -3.28 -1.59 8.11
N ALA A 73 -2.17 -0.84 8.18
CA ALA A 73 -1.59 -0.17 7.00
C ALA A 73 -1.14 -1.18 5.94
N ARG A 74 -0.50 -2.28 6.36
CA ARG A 74 -0.09 -3.36 5.45
C ARG A 74 -1.28 -4.08 4.82
N ASP A 75 -2.35 -4.29 5.57
CA ASP A 75 -3.60 -4.85 5.06
C ASP A 75 -4.26 -3.94 4.02
N GLU A 76 -4.29 -2.63 4.25
CA GLU A 76 -4.80 -1.66 3.26
C GLU A 76 -3.93 -1.63 1.99
N THR A 77 -2.61 -1.70 2.13
CA THR A 77 -1.70 -1.82 0.99
C THR A 77 -1.98 -3.10 0.18
N ALA A 78 -2.16 -4.25 0.83
CA ALA A 78 -2.49 -5.50 0.15
C ALA A 78 -3.83 -5.45 -0.59
N ARG A 79 -4.85 -4.79 0.01
CA ARG A 79 -6.15 -4.56 -0.64
C ARG A 79 -6.03 -3.66 -1.88
N GLU A 80 -5.23 -2.60 -1.80
CA GLU A 80 -4.98 -1.67 -2.92
C GLU A 80 -4.33 -2.37 -4.12
N HIS A 81 -3.41 -3.29 -3.86
CA HIS A 81 -2.73 -4.06 -4.90
C HIS A 81 -3.53 -5.24 -5.46
N GLY A 82 -4.77 -5.46 -5.01
CA GLY A 82 -5.59 -6.59 -5.44
C GLY A 82 -5.05 -7.95 -4.98
N ASP A 83 -4.09 -7.97 -4.04
CA ASP A 83 -3.59 -9.19 -3.43
C ASP A 83 -4.64 -9.69 -2.43
N ALA A 84 -5.45 -10.66 -2.87
CA ALA A 84 -6.46 -11.36 -2.07
C ALA A 84 -5.86 -12.22 -0.92
N ARG A 85 -4.67 -11.87 -0.41
CA ARG A 85 -4.12 -12.34 0.86
C ARG A 85 -4.36 -11.32 1.97
N ALA A 86 -5.51 -10.65 1.95
CA ALA A 86 -6.01 -9.99 3.15
C ALA A 86 -6.02 -11.04 4.26
N CYS A 87 -5.23 -10.84 5.31
CA CYS A 87 -5.11 -11.76 6.42
C CYS A 87 -6.50 -12.22 6.85
N HIS A 88 -6.76 -13.53 6.75
CA HIS A 88 -7.96 -14.16 7.27
C HIS A 88 -8.20 -13.60 8.68
N ARG A 89 -9.29 -12.85 8.84
CA ARG A 89 -9.95 -12.70 10.14
C ARG A 89 -10.15 -14.12 10.65
N ARG A 90 -9.32 -14.56 11.60
CA ARG A 90 -9.84 -15.49 12.60
C ARG A 90 -10.76 -14.64 13.47
N PRO A 91 -12.08 -14.92 13.51
CA PRO A 91 -12.87 -14.40 14.60
C PRO A 91 -12.27 -15.00 15.87
N ASP A 92 -11.94 -14.16 16.83
CA ASP A 92 -11.66 -14.61 18.19
C ASP A 92 -12.95 -15.31 18.66
N SER A 93 -12.95 -16.64 18.67
CA SER A 93 -14.00 -17.43 19.29
C SER A 93 -13.94 -17.20 20.80
N ALA A 94 -15.13 -16.97 21.35
CA ALA A 94 -15.44 -16.82 22.77
C ALA A 94 -14.85 -17.93 23.66
#